data_AF-A0A5K3EIR1-F1
#
_entry.id   AF-A0A5K3EIR1-F1
#
_cell.length_a   1.000
_cell.length_b   1.000
_cell.length_c   1.000
_cell.angle_alpha   90.00
_cell.angle_beta   90.00
_cell.angle_gamma   90.00
#
_symmetry.space_group_name_H-M   'P 1'
#
loop_
_entity.id
_entity.type
_entity.pdbx_description
1 polymer ?
#
loop_
_entity_poly.entity_id
_entity_poly.type
_entity_poly.pdbx_seq_one_letter_code
_entity_poly.pdbx_strand_id
1 'polypeptide(L)'
;MSDLIYSPLFRNWAPLVALAESPEPPKLWIHAPLAATKEHIKEAWRSVREFVRDLLTSEPYIAPSSGIIDFSPTFDNEERLILILRLLIPVFSLAGSLGLIYYLIEQLNPTAKEKRAARKKANELLSYLHVNPIPKLTDYEVCIAVSLVDTTTLETGWANIGGLDDLITDLRESVILPFRSAYFLPQSKLFRAPKGVLLYGPPGCGKTLLARATA
;
A
#
# COMPACT_ATOMS: atom_id res chain seq x y z
N MET A 1 -55.14 -15.14 -5.67
CA MET A 1 -54.90 -15.14 -7.13
C MET A 1 -53.40 -15.03 -7.32
N SER A 2 -52.76 -16.14 -6.96
CA SER A 2 -51.35 -16.43 -7.14
C SER A 2 -51.21 -17.26 -8.41
N ASP A 3 -50.01 -17.21 -8.99
CA ASP A 3 -49.46 -18.08 -10.02
C ASP A 3 -49.67 -17.72 -11.50
N LEU A 4 -48.59 -18.03 -12.24
CA LEU A 4 -48.35 -17.91 -13.69
C LEU A 4 -48.09 -16.46 -14.15
N ILE A 5 -46.92 -16.08 -14.67
CA ILE A 5 -46.13 -16.78 -15.68
C ILE A 5 -44.63 -16.57 -15.40
N TYR A 6 -44.03 -17.64 -14.88
CA TYR A 6 -42.65 -18.02 -15.17
C TYR A 6 -42.60 -18.48 -16.64
N SER A 7 -41.80 -17.83 -17.49
CA SER A 7 -41.37 -18.38 -18.77
C SER A 7 -39.98 -19.04 -18.61
N PRO A 8 -39.63 -20.03 -19.46
CA PRO A 8 -38.76 -21.14 -19.07
C PRO A 8 -37.28 -20.95 -19.45
N LEU A 9 -36.83 -19.73 -19.71
CA LEU A 9 -35.49 -19.47 -20.28
C LEU A 9 -34.37 -19.27 -19.24
N PHE A 10 -34.65 -19.38 -17.95
CA PHE A 10 -33.67 -19.20 -16.87
C PHE A 10 -33.45 -20.45 -16.00
N ARG A 11 -33.89 -21.64 -16.43
CA ARG A 11 -33.73 -22.88 -15.64
C ARG A 11 -32.37 -23.56 -15.83
N ASN A 12 -31.53 -23.12 -16.78
CA ASN A 12 -30.22 -23.73 -17.08
C ASN A 12 -29.01 -22.90 -16.63
N TRP A 13 -29.19 -21.85 -15.83
CA TRP A 13 -28.07 -21.08 -15.26
C TRP A 13 -27.71 -21.43 -13.80
N ALA A 14 -28.43 -22.39 -13.22
CA ALA A 14 -28.15 -22.90 -11.87
C ALA A 14 -26.95 -23.89 -11.79
N PRO A 15 -26.54 -24.65 -12.83
CA PRO A 15 -25.38 -25.54 -12.70
C PRO A 15 -24.03 -24.89 -13.04
N LEU A 16 -24.00 -23.63 -13.50
CA LEU A 16 -22.75 -22.90 -13.77
C LEU A 16 -22.27 -22.04 -12.59
N VAL A 17 -23.13 -21.81 -11.60
CA VAL A 17 -22.76 -21.11 -10.35
C VAL A 17 -22.25 -22.10 -9.29
N ALA A 18 -22.59 -23.39 -9.41
CA ALA A 18 -22.14 -24.46 -8.50
C ALA A 18 -20.76 -25.08 -8.84
N LEU A 19 -20.08 -24.58 -9.87
CA LEU A 19 -18.68 -24.93 -10.19
C LEU A 19 -17.67 -23.86 -9.75
N ALA A 20 -18.11 -22.81 -9.06
CA ALA A 20 -17.24 -21.74 -8.57
C ALA A 20 -17.01 -21.79 -7.06
N GLU A 21 -17.42 -22.88 -6.39
CA GLU A 21 -17.31 -23.04 -4.95
C GLU A 21 -16.30 -24.15 -4.61
N SER A 22 -15.11 -23.70 -4.17
CA SER A 22 -13.93 -24.46 -3.68
C SER A 22 -12.87 -24.80 -4.74
N PRO A 23 -11.57 -24.54 -4.51
CA PRO A 23 -10.90 -24.38 -3.23
C PRO A 23 -10.50 -22.93 -2.93
N GLU A 24 -10.28 -22.67 -1.64
CA GLU A 24 -9.61 -21.48 -1.11
C GLU A 24 -8.49 -20.97 -2.05
N PRO A 25 -8.31 -19.65 -2.19
CA PRO A 25 -7.19 -19.13 -2.96
C PRO A 25 -5.90 -19.75 -2.39
N PRO A 26 -4.93 -20.15 -3.23
CA PRO A 26 -3.71 -20.75 -2.74
C PRO A 26 -3.09 -19.82 -1.70
N LYS A 27 -3.04 -20.29 -0.45
CA LYS A 27 -2.32 -19.66 0.66
C LYS A 27 -0.81 -19.79 0.41
N LEU A 28 -0.29 -19.21 -0.66
CA LEU A 28 1.10 -19.33 -1.14
C LEU A 28 1.26 -18.18 -2.17
N TRP A 29 2.02 -17.09 -2.03
CA TRP A 29 3.13 -16.72 -1.16
C TRP A 29 3.17 -15.17 -1.03
N ILE A 30 2.55 -14.57 0.00
CA ILE A 30 2.85 -13.16 0.38
C ILE A 30 3.24 -13.05 1.88
N HIS A 31 3.08 -14.13 2.66
CA HIS A 31 3.58 -14.20 4.04
C HIS A 31 5.02 -14.73 4.18
N ALA A 32 5.70 -14.99 3.06
CA ALA A 32 7.02 -15.62 3.04
C ALA A 32 8.14 -14.63 2.69
N PRO A 33 8.31 -13.58 3.50
CA PRO A 33 9.65 -13.43 4.05
C PRO A 33 9.64 -13.21 5.56
N LEU A 34 8.49 -12.99 6.21
CA LEU A 34 8.43 -12.68 7.64
C LEU A 34 8.55 -13.91 8.55
N ALA A 35 8.05 -15.08 8.12
CA ALA A 35 8.28 -16.33 8.85
C ALA A 35 9.70 -16.89 8.60
N ALA A 36 10.18 -16.81 7.35
CA ALA A 36 11.54 -17.19 6.98
C ALA A 36 12.60 -16.28 7.62
N THR A 37 12.35 -14.97 7.74
CA THR A 37 13.23 -14.06 8.51
C THR A 37 13.15 -14.35 10.00
N LYS A 38 11.99 -14.74 10.56
CA LYS A 38 11.93 -15.14 11.98
C LYS A 38 12.77 -16.39 12.26
N GLU A 39 12.73 -17.40 11.40
CA GLU A 39 13.57 -18.59 11.55
C GLU A 39 15.05 -18.28 11.28
N HIS A 40 15.40 -17.50 10.25
CA HIS A 40 16.78 -17.04 10.04
C HIS A 40 17.32 -16.17 11.18
N ILE A 41 16.48 -15.32 11.78
CA ILE A 41 16.86 -14.50 12.95
C ILE A 41 17.05 -15.40 14.18
N LYS A 42 16.24 -16.46 14.32
CA LYS A 42 16.32 -17.43 15.41
C LYS A 42 17.55 -18.35 15.27
N GLU A 43 17.90 -18.74 14.05
CA GLU A 43 19.12 -19.45 13.70
C GLU A 43 20.35 -18.57 13.89
N ALA A 44 20.30 -17.30 13.46
CA ALA A 44 21.35 -16.32 13.74
C ALA A 44 21.54 -16.13 15.25
N TRP A 45 20.45 -16.04 16.03
CA TRP A 45 20.52 -15.98 17.49
C TRP A 45 21.07 -17.26 18.13
N ARG A 46 20.80 -18.43 17.55
CA ARG A 46 21.37 -19.70 18.00
C ARG A 46 22.86 -19.78 17.70
N SER A 47 23.28 -19.34 16.51
CA SER A 47 24.69 -19.26 16.10
C SER A 47 25.47 -18.25 16.95
N VAL A 48 24.89 -17.09 17.26
CA VAL A 48 25.46 -16.12 18.21
C VAL A 48 25.57 -16.73 19.62
N ARG A 49 24.55 -17.45 20.09
CA ARG A 49 24.59 -18.11 21.41
C ARG A 49 25.64 -19.22 21.48
N GLU A 50 25.81 -19.99 20.42
CA GLU A 50 26.84 -21.03 20.32
C GLU A 50 28.23 -20.42 20.21
N PHE A 51 28.40 -19.38 19.40
CA PHE A 51 29.67 -18.63 19.31
C PHE A 51 30.04 -17.99 20.65
N VAL A 52 29.09 -17.37 21.36
CA VAL A 52 29.30 -16.82 22.71
C VAL A 52 29.63 -17.92 23.72
N ARG A 53 29.00 -19.09 23.60
CA ARG A 53 29.29 -20.26 24.45
C ARG A 53 30.70 -20.78 24.21
N ASP A 54 31.10 -20.92 22.95
CA ASP A 54 32.44 -21.37 22.53
C ASP A 54 33.51 -20.36 22.95
N LEU A 55 33.19 -19.06 22.86
CA LEU A 55 34.05 -17.98 23.38
C LEU A 55 34.24 -18.05 24.90
N LEU A 56 33.24 -18.54 25.63
CA LEU A 56 33.26 -18.71 27.08
C LEU A 56 33.90 -20.04 27.51
N THR A 57 34.08 -21.02 26.61
CA THR A 57 34.66 -22.34 26.92
C THR A 57 36.10 -22.53 26.45
N SER A 58 36.70 -21.57 25.72
CA SER A 58 38.13 -21.62 25.45
C SER A 58 38.94 -21.23 26.70
N GLU A 59 39.14 -22.18 27.61
CA GLU A 59 40.10 -22.08 28.70
C GLU A 59 41.54 -21.88 28.15
N PRO A 60 42.39 -21.10 28.82
CA PRO A 60 43.79 -21.00 28.46
C PRO A 60 44.54 -22.31 28.77
N TYR A 61 45.38 -22.77 27.85
CA TYR A 61 46.35 -23.85 28.09
C TYR A 61 47.40 -23.38 29.11
N ILE A 62 47.24 -23.76 30.37
CA ILE A 62 48.22 -23.53 31.44
C ILE A 62 49.08 -24.79 31.59
N ALA A 63 50.39 -24.66 31.37
CA ALA A 63 51.35 -25.73 31.63
C ALA A 63 51.50 -25.99 33.16
N PRO A 64 51.63 -27.25 33.62
CA PRO A 64 51.67 -27.53 35.04
C PRO A 64 53.10 -27.35 35.58
N SER A 65 53.29 -26.39 36.47
CA SER A 65 54.42 -26.42 37.41
C SER A 65 53.93 -26.08 38.82
N SER A 66 54.19 -27.03 39.71
CA SER A 66 53.93 -27.04 41.15
C SER A 66 54.16 -25.72 41.88
N GLY A 67 53.18 -25.30 42.69
CA GLY A 67 53.36 -24.25 43.68
C GLY A 67 52.05 -23.59 44.07
N ILE A 68 51.65 -23.76 45.33
CA ILE A 68 50.51 -23.11 45.98
C ILE A 68 50.65 -21.58 45.81
N ILE A 69 49.68 -20.90 45.20
CA ILE A 69 49.57 -19.43 45.25
C ILE A 69 48.12 -19.00 45.43
N ASP A 70 47.96 -18.09 46.40
CA ASP A 70 46.77 -17.38 46.84
C ASP A 70 45.93 -16.76 45.72
N PHE A 71 44.62 -16.81 45.92
CA PHE A 71 43.61 -16.22 45.04
C PHE A 71 43.45 -14.73 45.35
N SER A 72 44.31 -13.90 44.79
CA SER A 72 44.09 -12.46 44.67
C SER A 72 44.41 -12.04 43.24
N PRO A 73 43.42 -11.74 42.39
CA PRO A 73 43.70 -11.44 41.00
C PRO A 73 44.21 -10.00 40.90
N THR A 74 45.53 -9.84 40.94
CA THR A 74 46.21 -8.65 40.44
C THR A 74 46.13 -8.67 38.92
N PHE A 75 45.04 -8.12 38.37
CA PHE A 75 44.87 -8.00 36.92
C PHE A 75 45.87 -6.99 36.36
N ASP A 76 46.85 -7.48 35.61
CA ASP A 76 47.78 -6.63 34.88
C ASP A 76 47.03 -5.88 33.76
N ASN A 77 47.41 -4.63 33.49
CA ASN A 77 46.61 -3.74 32.62
C ASN A 77 46.51 -4.24 31.17
N GLU A 78 47.49 -5.01 30.71
CA GLU A 78 47.57 -5.57 29.36
C GLU A 78 46.51 -6.65 29.12
N GLU A 79 46.24 -7.53 30.09
CA GLU A 79 45.23 -8.58 29.96
C GLU A 79 43.80 -8.01 29.94
N ARG A 80 43.57 -6.93 30.68
CA ARG A 80 42.27 -6.22 30.68
C ARG A 80 41.99 -5.58 29.32
N LEU A 81 43.01 -5.02 28.67
CA LEU A 81 42.86 -4.42 27.32
C LEU A 81 42.52 -5.49 26.27
N ILE A 82 43.16 -6.66 26.34
CA ILE A 82 42.90 -7.77 25.43
C ILE A 82 41.45 -8.30 25.61
N LEU A 83 40.98 -8.44 26.84
CA LEU A 83 39.60 -8.86 27.14
C LEU A 83 38.55 -7.86 26.65
N ILE A 84 38.80 -6.56 26.83
CA ILE A 84 37.91 -5.49 26.38
C ILE A 84 37.84 -5.45 24.84
N LEU A 85 38.98 -5.55 24.16
CA LEU A 85 39.04 -5.54 22.69
C LEU A 85 38.31 -6.75 22.09
N ARG A 86 38.45 -7.94 22.71
CA ARG A 86 37.76 -9.18 22.30
C ARG A 86 36.23 -9.09 22.45
N LEU A 87 35.72 -8.26 23.36
CA LEU A 87 34.29 -7.98 23.53
C LEU A 87 33.79 -6.86 22.60
N LEU A 88 34.61 -5.85 22.28
CA LEU A 88 34.20 -4.73 21.44
C LEU A 88 34.10 -5.07 19.96
N ILE A 89 35.04 -5.87 19.43
CA ILE A 89 35.04 -6.27 18.00
C ILE A 89 33.72 -6.93 17.57
N PRO A 90 33.16 -7.94 18.26
CA PRO A 90 31.90 -8.56 17.85
C PRO A 90 30.70 -7.63 18.02
N VAL A 91 30.71 -6.76 19.05
CA VAL A 91 29.64 -5.77 19.25
C VAL A 91 29.60 -4.78 18.08
N PHE A 92 30.76 -4.31 17.64
CA PHE A 92 30.86 -3.40 16.51
C PHE A 92 30.51 -4.11 15.18
N SER A 93 30.97 -5.34 15.00
CA SER A 93 30.63 -6.17 13.83
C SER A 93 29.13 -6.46 13.74
N LEU A 94 28.47 -6.73 14.87
CA LEU A 94 27.04 -7.01 14.93
C LEU A 94 26.22 -5.73 14.71
N ALA A 95 26.65 -4.60 15.28
CA ALA A 95 26.01 -3.32 15.03
C ALA A 95 26.12 -2.92 13.54
N GLY A 96 27.29 -3.12 12.94
CA GLY A 96 27.52 -2.88 11.51
C GLY A 96 26.66 -3.77 10.62
N SER A 97 26.57 -5.08 10.92
CA SER A 97 25.75 -6.00 10.13
C SER A 97 24.25 -5.69 10.21
N LEU A 98 23.75 -5.35 11.40
CA LEU A 98 22.36 -4.91 11.58
C LEU A 98 22.08 -3.60 10.83
N GLY A 99 22.97 -2.62 10.95
CA GLY A 99 22.86 -1.35 10.22
C GLY A 99 22.81 -1.56 8.70
N LEU A 100 23.68 -2.43 8.18
CA LEU A 100 23.69 -2.78 6.76
C LEU A 100 22.39 -3.47 6.32
N ILE A 101 21.88 -4.41 7.13
CA ILE A 101 20.62 -5.10 6.85
C ILE A 101 19.43 -4.12 6.86
N TYR A 102 19.33 -3.23 7.85
CA TYR A 102 18.30 -2.19 7.88
C TYR A 102 18.37 -1.27 6.67
N TYR A 103 19.58 -0.84 6.30
CA TYR A 103 19.80 -0.01 5.11
C TYR A 103 19.36 -0.72 3.82
N LEU A 104 19.69 -2.02 3.68
CA LEU A 104 19.26 -2.83 2.54
C LEU A 104 17.73 -3.03 2.53
N ILE A 105 17.09 -3.23 3.68
CA ILE A 105 15.62 -3.32 3.78
C ILE A 105 14.98 -2.00 3.31
N GLU A 106 15.58 -0.86 3.62
CA GLU A 106 15.08 0.45 3.19
C GLU A 106 15.23 0.65 1.68
N GLN A 107 16.34 0.18 1.09
CA GLN A 107 16.55 0.16 -0.37
C GLN A 107 15.62 -0.83 -1.09
N LEU A 108 15.27 -1.96 -0.46
CA LEU A 108 14.42 -3.01 -1.04
C LEU A 108 12.92 -2.70 -0.97
N ASN A 109 12.50 -1.63 -0.29
CA ASN A 109 11.10 -1.23 -0.20
C ASN A 109 10.79 0.02 -1.07
N PRO A 110 10.87 -0.06 -2.42
CA PRO A 110 10.53 1.09 -3.29
C PRO A 110 9.05 1.49 -3.14
N THR A 111 8.18 0.53 -2.83
CA THR A 111 6.73 0.71 -2.68
C THR A 111 6.35 1.62 -1.51
N ALA A 112 7.12 1.62 -0.41
CA ALA A 112 6.83 2.48 0.74
C ALA A 112 7.08 3.96 0.42
N LYS A 113 8.14 4.24 -0.35
CA LYS A 113 8.46 5.60 -0.82
C LYS A 113 7.41 6.09 -1.83
N GLU A 114 7.01 5.25 -2.76
CA GLU A 114 5.95 5.54 -3.73
C GLU A 114 4.61 5.86 -3.06
N LYS A 115 4.18 5.04 -2.09
CA LYS A 115 2.95 5.29 -1.32
C LYS A 115 2.97 6.64 -0.61
N ARG A 116 4.11 6.97 0.04
CA ARG A 116 4.28 8.27 0.71
C ARG A 116 4.21 9.42 -0.29
N ALA A 117 4.81 9.28 -1.48
CA ALA A 117 4.78 10.30 -2.53
C ALA A 117 3.37 10.48 -3.11
N ALA A 118 2.65 9.38 -3.41
CA ALA A 118 1.27 9.41 -3.88
C ALA A 118 0.35 10.11 -2.87
N ARG A 119 0.53 9.81 -1.58
CA ARG A 119 -0.26 10.42 -0.51
C ARG A 119 0.00 11.92 -0.35
N LYS A 120 1.26 12.36 -0.50
CA LYS A 120 1.60 13.80 -0.52
C LYS A 120 0.89 14.52 -1.66
N LYS A 121 0.98 13.98 -2.88
CA LYS A 121 0.32 14.53 -4.08
C LYS A 121 -1.21 14.57 -3.92
N ALA A 122 -1.81 13.49 -3.42
CA ALA A 122 -3.25 13.44 -3.17
C ALA A 122 -3.70 14.54 -2.19
N ASN A 123 -2.99 14.70 -1.07
CA ASN A 123 -3.32 15.73 -0.08
C ASN A 123 -3.15 17.15 -0.65
N GLU A 124 -2.13 17.36 -1.47
CA GLU A 124 -1.90 18.63 -2.18
C GLU A 124 -3.06 18.94 -3.14
N LEU A 125 -3.48 17.98 -3.97
CA LEU A 125 -4.65 18.14 -4.86
C LEU A 125 -5.93 18.42 -4.07
N LEU A 126 -6.18 17.70 -2.98
CA LEU A 126 -7.36 17.94 -2.13
C LEU A 126 -7.34 19.33 -1.49
N SER A 127 -6.16 19.84 -1.15
CA SER A 127 -6.01 21.20 -0.63
C SER A 127 -6.36 22.26 -1.67
N TYR A 128 -5.94 22.06 -2.93
CA TYR A 128 -6.33 22.94 -4.05
C TYR A 128 -7.83 22.88 -4.36
N LEU A 129 -8.46 21.71 -4.17
CA LEU A 129 -9.90 21.52 -4.32
C LEU A 129 -10.73 22.03 -3.13
N HIS A 130 -10.12 22.70 -2.14
CA HIS A 130 -10.79 23.28 -0.97
C HIS A 130 -11.65 22.30 -0.15
N VAL A 131 -11.29 21.01 -0.13
CA VAL A 131 -12.03 20.00 0.64
C VAL A 131 -11.69 20.10 2.14
N ASN A 132 -12.59 20.70 2.91
CA ASN A 132 -12.45 20.87 4.36
C ASN A 132 -13.61 20.22 5.13
N PRO A 133 -13.36 19.31 6.10
CA PRO A 133 -12.07 18.74 6.51
C PRO A 133 -11.56 17.62 5.57
N ILE A 134 -10.24 17.44 5.48
CA ILE A 134 -9.63 16.36 4.69
C ILE A 134 -9.99 15.01 5.32
N PRO A 135 -10.72 14.13 4.61
CA PRO A 135 -11.09 12.82 5.15
C PRO A 135 -9.86 11.93 5.30
N LYS A 136 -9.93 10.96 6.23
CA LYS A 136 -8.87 9.95 6.38
C LYS A 136 -8.94 8.94 5.22
N LEU A 137 -8.21 9.22 4.14
CA LEU A 137 -8.17 8.35 2.96
C LEU A 137 -7.44 7.03 3.22
N THR A 138 -8.02 5.94 2.70
CA THR A 138 -7.40 4.62 2.58
C THR A 138 -6.35 4.58 1.46
N ASP A 139 -5.48 3.57 1.43
CA ASP A 139 -4.45 3.42 0.38
C ASP A 139 -5.04 3.41 -1.05
N TYR A 140 -6.24 2.84 -1.23
CA TYR A 140 -6.92 2.81 -2.53
C TYR A 140 -7.52 4.16 -2.91
N GLU A 141 -8.15 4.85 -1.96
CA GLU A 141 -8.71 6.18 -2.19
C GLU A 141 -7.61 7.21 -2.47
N VAL A 142 -6.43 7.06 -1.88
CA VAL A 142 -5.25 7.88 -2.23
C VAL A 142 -4.91 7.72 -3.71
N CYS A 143 -4.93 6.50 -4.26
CA CYS A 143 -4.67 6.27 -5.68
C CYS A 143 -5.72 6.97 -6.57
N ILE A 144 -6.99 6.91 -6.18
CA ILE A 144 -8.08 7.61 -6.88
C ILE A 144 -7.91 9.12 -6.77
N ALA A 145 -7.57 9.63 -5.59
CA ALA A 145 -7.39 11.05 -5.33
C ALA A 145 -6.26 11.67 -6.18
N VAL A 146 -5.18 10.94 -6.45
CA VAL A 146 -4.11 11.37 -7.37
C VAL A 146 -4.61 11.54 -8.81
N SER A 147 -5.68 10.84 -9.20
CA SER A 147 -6.25 10.89 -10.55
C SER A 147 -7.33 11.97 -10.70
N LEU A 148 -7.66 12.70 -9.63
CA LEU A 148 -8.62 13.79 -9.69
C LEU A 148 -8.08 14.93 -10.56
N VAL A 149 -8.95 15.47 -11.41
CA VAL A 149 -8.64 16.57 -12.31
C VAL A 149 -9.19 17.86 -11.73
N ASP A 150 -8.36 18.90 -11.70
CA ASP A 150 -8.79 20.25 -11.33
C ASP A 150 -9.45 20.93 -12.53
N THR A 151 -10.67 21.42 -12.33
CA THR A 151 -11.45 22.12 -13.35
C THR A 151 -10.84 23.46 -13.74
N THR A 152 -10.03 24.10 -12.87
CA THR A 152 -9.37 25.38 -13.21
C THR A 152 -8.26 25.23 -14.26
N THR A 153 -7.69 24.03 -14.38
CA THR A 153 -6.63 23.72 -15.34
C THR A 153 -7.15 23.29 -16.71
N LEU A 154 -8.47 23.14 -16.87
CA LEU A 154 -9.09 22.71 -18.11
C LEU A 154 -9.33 23.92 -19.03
N GLU A 155 -8.54 24.04 -20.10
CA GLU A 155 -8.70 25.09 -21.12
C GLU A 155 -9.91 24.88 -22.05
N THR A 156 -10.63 23.76 -21.92
CA THR A 156 -11.73 23.38 -22.81
C THR A 156 -13.07 23.65 -22.16
N GLY A 157 -13.84 24.62 -22.68
CA GLY A 157 -15.23 24.89 -22.30
C GLY A 157 -16.24 24.58 -23.41
N TRP A 158 -17.53 24.77 -23.15
CA TRP A 158 -18.59 24.51 -24.15
C TRP A 158 -18.48 25.38 -25.40
N ALA A 159 -17.94 26.60 -25.27
CA ALA A 159 -17.69 27.49 -26.40
C ALA A 159 -16.68 26.92 -27.42
N ASN A 160 -15.87 25.94 -27.02
CA ASN A 160 -14.87 25.31 -27.89
C ASN A 160 -15.45 24.12 -28.67
N ILE A 161 -16.73 23.78 -28.48
CA ILE A 161 -17.43 22.71 -29.17
C ILE A 161 -18.38 23.32 -30.20
N GLY A 162 -18.14 23.08 -31.49
CA GLY A 162 -19.02 23.56 -32.56
C GLY A 162 -20.00 22.48 -33.03
N GLY A 163 -21.24 22.87 -33.32
CA GLY A 163 -22.22 22.02 -34.03
C GLY A 163 -22.87 20.92 -33.19
N LEU A 164 -22.75 20.98 -31.87
CA LEU A 164 -23.37 20.04 -30.92
C LEU A 164 -24.22 20.77 -29.85
N ASP A 165 -24.71 21.97 -30.14
CA ASP A 165 -25.41 22.83 -29.17
C ASP A 165 -26.67 22.18 -28.56
N ASP A 166 -27.44 21.47 -29.39
CA ASP A 166 -28.63 20.72 -28.93
C ASP A 166 -28.23 19.64 -27.90
N LEU A 167 -27.19 18.86 -28.20
CA LEU A 167 -26.68 17.81 -27.30
C LEU A 167 -26.08 18.38 -26.01
N ILE A 168 -25.42 19.53 -26.08
CA ILE A 168 -24.88 20.23 -24.90
C ILE A 168 -26.04 20.67 -23.99
N THR A 169 -27.13 21.17 -24.59
CA THR A 169 -28.33 21.59 -23.86
C THR A 169 -28.97 20.40 -23.15
N ASP A 170 -29.22 19.30 -23.86
CA ASP A 170 -29.78 18.06 -23.30
C ASP A 170 -28.90 17.50 -22.16
N LEU A 171 -27.58 17.49 -22.35
CA LEU A 171 -26.65 16.99 -21.35
C LEU A 171 -26.61 17.90 -20.11
N ARG A 172 -26.67 19.22 -20.29
CA ARG A 172 -26.74 20.18 -19.19
C ARG A 172 -28.00 19.98 -18.36
N GLU A 173 -29.14 19.79 -19.01
CA GLU A 173 -30.42 19.61 -18.32
C GLU A 173 -30.51 18.27 -17.59
N SER A 174 -30.05 17.20 -18.24
CA SER A 174 -30.14 15.84 -17.69
C SER A 174 -29.08 15.53 -16.63
N VAL A 175 -27.86 16.06 -16.76
CA VAL A 175 -26.74 15.74 -15.85
C VAL A 175 -26.46 16.89 -14.89
N ILE A 176 -26.21 18.08 -15.40
CA ILE A 176 -25.65 19.17 -14.57
C ILE A 176 -26.69 19.77 -13.64
N LEU A 177 -27.92 20.00 -14.12
CA LEU A 177 -29.00 20.53 -13.30
C LEU A 177 -29.26 19.69 -12.04
N PRO A 178 -29.39 18.34 -12.12
CA PRO A 178 -29.65 17.58 -10.91
C PRO A 178 -28.47 17.57 -9.92
N PHE A 179 -27.22 17.69 -10.38
CA PHE A 179 -26.08 17.83 -9.47
C PHE A 179 -26.04 19.21 -8.78
N ARG A 180 -26.36 20.29 -9.49
CA ARG A 180 -26.41 21.65 -8.90
C ARG A 180 -27.59 21.83 -7.96
N SER A 181 -28.73 21.22 -8.27
CA SER A 181 -29.96 21.34 -7.49
C SER A 181 -30.20 20.15 -6.54
N ALA A 182 -29.15 19.38 -6.23
CA ALA A 182 -29.23 18.17 -5.39
C ALA A 182 -29.86 18.41 -4.02
N TYR A 183 -29.82 19.65 -3.51
CA TYR A 183 -30.47 20.04 -2.26
C TYR A 183 -32.02 20.00 -2.31
N PHE A 184 -32.62 20.27 -3.47
CA PHE A 184 -34.09 20.32 -3.63
C PHE A 184 -34.72 19.02 -4.13
N LEU A 185 -33.92 18.15 -4.75
CA LEU A 185 -34.35 16.86 -5.32
C LEU A 185 -34.78 15.75 -4.33
N PRO A 186 -34.42 15.72 -3.04
CA PRO A 186 -34.82 14.63 -2.13
C PRO A 186 -36.35 14.53 -1.95
N GLN A 187 -37.07 15.63 -2.21
CA GLN A 187 -38.52 15.69 -2.06
C GLN A 187 -39.27 15.04 -3.24
N SER A 188 -38.60 14.87 -4.39
CA SER A 188 -39.20 14.31 -5.61
C SER A 188 -38.69 12.90 -5.89
N LYS A 189 -39.52 11.87 -5.69
CA LYS A 189 -39.21 10.48 -6.10
C LYS A 189 -39.10 10.28 -7.62
N LEU A 190 -39.59 11.26 -8.40
CA LEU A 190 -39.66 11.20 -9.85
C LEU A 190 -38.38 11.68 -10.55
N PHE A 191 -37.57 12.54 -9.90
CA PHE A 191 -36.42 13.18 -10.52
C PHE A 191 -35.14 12.79 -9.77
N ARG A 192 -34.39 11.83 -10.34
CA ARG A 192 -33.12 11.35 -9.79
C ARG A 192 -32.02 11.59 -10.82
N ALA A 193 -30.85 12.03 -10.36
CA ALA A 193 -29.69 12.17 -11.23
C ALA A 193 -29.41 10.84 -11.96
N PRO A 194 -29.14 10.88 -13.28
CA PRO A 194 -28.79 9.70 -14.03
C PRO A 194 -27.48 9.11 -13.47
N LYS A 195 -27.38 7.78 -13.45
CA LYS A 195 -26.18 7.09 -12.92
C LYS A 195 -24.94 7.25 -13.81
N GLY A 196 -25.14 7.58 -15.08
CA GLY A 196 -24.06 7.77 -16.05
C GLY A 196 -24.62 8.15 -17.42
N VAL A 197 -23.75 8.69 -18.26
CA VAL A 197 -24.05 9.07 -19.66
C VAL A 197 -23.09 8.34 -20.58
N LEU A 198 -23.61 7.82 -21.69
CA LEU A 198 -22.82 7.15 -22.72
C LEU A 198 -22.77 8.03 -23.97
N LEU A 199 -21.59 8.56 -24.29
CA LEU A 199 -21.33 9.29 -25.53
C LEU A 199 -20.81 8.30 -26.59
N TYR A 200 -21.57 8.05 -27.64
CA TYR A 200 -21.21 7.11 -28.70
C TYR A 200 -21.10 7.79 -30.08
N GLY A 201 -20.54 7.09 -31.07
CA GLY A 201 -20.47 7.52 -32.47
C GLY A 201 -19.07 7.36 -33.09
N PRO A 202 -18.86 7.86 -34.31
CA PRO A 202 -17.59 7.70 -35.03
C PRO A 202 -16.41 8.34 -34.28
N PRO A 203 -15.17 7.86 -34.49
CA PRO A 203 -13.98 8.52 -33.97
C PRO A 203 -13.87 9.93 -34.57
N GLY A 204 -13.42 10.91 -33.77
CA GLY A 204 -13.27 12.30 -34.21
C GLY A 204 -14.47 13.22 -33.99
N CYS A 205 -15.64 12.72 -33.59
CA CYS A 205 -16.83 13.56 -33.31
C CYS A 205 -16.80 14.29 -31.94
N GLY A 206 -15.63 14.58 -31.37
CA GLY A 206 -15.52 15.41 -30.17
C GLY A 206 -16.02 14.82 -28.84
N LYS A 207 -16.32 13.51 -28.75
CA LYS A 207 -16.83 12.87 -27.50
C LYS A 207 -15.98 13.15 -26.26
N THR A 208 -14.66 13.00 -26.37
CA THR A 208 -13.72 13.27 -25.27
C THR A 208 -13.64 14.77 -24.95
N LEU A 209 -13.75 15.63 -25.97
CA LEU A 209 -13.75 17.07 -25.80
C LEU A 209 -15.01 17.53 -25.07
N LEU A 210 -16.16 16.95 -25.42
CA LEU A 210 -17.44 17.19 -24.75
C LEU A 210 -17.40 16.74 -23.29
N ALA A 211 -16.90 15.52 -23.01
CA ALA A 211 -16.71 15.05 -21.64
C ALA A 211 -15.76 15.93 -20.81
N ARG A 212 -14.69 16.44 -21.44
CA ARG A 212 -13.71 17.31 -20.79
C ARG A 212 -14.26 18.72 -20.54
N ALA A 213 -15.12 19.23 -21.41
CA ALA A 213 -15.78 20.52 -21.22
C ALA A 213 -16.93 20.48 -20.20
N THR A 214 -17.43 19.29 -19.85
CA THR A 214 -18.46 19.11 -18.83
C THR A 214 -17.93 18.95 -17.42
N ALA A 215 -16.62 18.68 -17.28
CA ALA A 215 -15.94 18.55 -15.98
C ALA A 215 -15.86 19.89 -15.27
#